data_AF-A0A8T6WP14-F1
#
_entry.id   AF-A0A8T6WP14-F1
#
_cell.length_a   1.000
_cell.length_b   1.000
_cell.length_c   1.000
_cell.angle_alpha   90.00
_cell.angle_beta   90.00
_cell.angle_gamma   90.00
#
_symmetry.space_group_name_H-M   'P 1'
#
loop_
_entity.id
_entity.type
_entity.pdbx_description
1 polymer ?
#
loop_
_entity_poly.entity_id
_entity_poly.type
_entity_poly.pdbx_seq_one_letter_code
_entity_poly.pdbx_strand_id
1 'polypeptide(L)'
;QEILQLCNELLKSGYSEERTIAFDWTFRLKRTYEETDFKLLETWLMEHVHGWGACDDLCTHALGAFIYQFHRFIPKTRRWT
;
A
#
# COMPACT_ATOMS: atom_id res chain seq x y z
N GLN A 1 -0.01 5.61 12.80
CA GLN A 1 -0.60 6.60 11.85
C GLN A 1 0.42 7.63 11.36
N GLU A 2 1.26 8.22 12.22
CA GLU A 2 2.29 9.19 11.80
C GLU A 2 3.22 8.69 10.69
N ILE A 3 3.74 7.45 10.79
CA ILE A 3 4.58 6.86 9.74
C ILE A 3 3.82 6.70 8.41
N LEU A 4 2.54 6.34 8.42
CA LEU A 4 1.73 6.23 7.20
C LEU A 4 1.48 7.61 6.58
N GLN A 5 1.34 8.66 7.38
CA GLN A 5 1.27 10.04 6.89
C GLN A 5 2.59 10.46 6.22
N LEU A 6 3.72 10.12 6.82
CA LEU A 6 5.03 10.37 6.21
C LEU A 6 5.20 9.58 4.90
N CYS A 7 4.78 8.31 4.85
CA CYS A 7 4.76 7.50 3.63
C CYS A 7 3.90 8.17 2.54
N ASN A 8 2.75 8.74 2.91
CA ASN A 8 1.90 9.47 1.98
C ASN A 8 2.62 10.69 1.38
N GLU A 9 3.40 11.44 2.16
CA GLU A 9 4.17 12.57 1.64
C GLU A 9 5.33 12.12 0.74
N LEU A 10 6.03 11.03 1.09
CA LEU A 10 7.07 10.43 0.24
C LEU A 10 6.51 10.01 -1.12
N LEU A 11 5.32 9.42 -1.16
CA LEU A 11 4.72 8.97 -2.42
C LEU A 11 4.36 10.13 -3.37
N LYS A 12 4.07 11.33 -2.83
CA LYS A 12 3.77 12.52 -3.65
C LYS A 12 4.98 13.06 -4.41
N SER A 13 6.20 12.71 -4.02
CA SER A 13 7.40 13.18 -4.74
C SER A 13 7.55 12.55 -6.12
N GLY A 14 6.96 11.38 -6.33
CA GLY A 14 7.08 10.61 -7.57
C GLY A 14 8.44 9.90 -7.76
N TYR A 15 9.38 10.04 -6.81
CA TYR A 15 10.66 9.33 -6.86
C TYR A 15 10.48 7.85 -6.52
N SER A 16 11.15 6.98 -7.29
CA SER A 16 11.03 5.53 -7.09
C SER A 16 11.65 5.09 -5.77
N GLU A 17 12.73 5.74 -5.33
CA GLU A 17 13.43 5.48 -4.08
C GLU A 17 12.54 5.80 -2.87
N GLU A 18 11.85 6.93 -2.91
CA GLU A 18 10.91 7.33 -1.86
C GLU A 18 9.69 6.43 -1.81
N ARG A 19 9.17 6.01 -2.97
CA ARG A 19 8.12 4.98 -3.06
C ARG A 19 8.55 3.68 -2.39
N THR A 20 9.75 3.19 -2.71
CA THR A 20 10.28 1.95 -2.10
C THR A 20 10.36 2.07 -0.57
N ILE A 21 10.82 3.22 -0.05
CA ILE A 21 10.85 3.47 1.40
C ILE A 21 9.43 3.45 1.98
N ALA A 22 8.49 4.16 1.35
CA ALA A 22 7.12 4.25 1.80
C ALA A 22 6.44 2.86 1.84
N PHE A 23 6.63 2.03 0.80
CA PHE A 23 6.05 0.69 0.73
C PHE A 23 6.70 -0.28 1.73
N ASP A 24 8.04 -0.27 1.88
CA ASP A 24 8.75 -1.09 2.88
C ASP A 24 8.31 -0.74 4.31
N TRP A 25 8.27 0.55 4.65
CA TRP A 25 7.86 0.99 5.99
C TRP A 25 6.41 0.62 6.28
N THR A 26 5.52 0.80 5.30
CA THR A 26 4.12 0.37 5.41
C THR A 26 4.04 -1.13 5.68
N PHE A 27 4.78 -1.97 4.95
CA PHE A 27 4.82 -3.42 5.21
C PHE A 27 5.37 -3.80 6.59
N ARG A 28 6.34 -3.04 7.13
CA ARG A 28 6.85 -3.26 8.49
C ARG A 28 5.79 -3.00 9.55
N LEU A 29 4.83 -2.11 9.27
CA LEU A 29 3.67 -1.82 10.13
C LEU A 29 2.54 -2.86 10.03
N LYS A 30 2.68 -3.94 9.24
CA LYS A 30 1.60 -4.93 9.03
C LYS A 30 0.94 -5.47 10.29
N ARG A 31 1.64 -5.50 11.43
CA ARG A 31 1.09 -5.97 12.72
C ARG A 31 0.13 -4.98 13.40
N THR A 32 0.08 -3.75 12.91
CA THR A 32 -0.74 -2.66 13.46
C THR A 32 -1.80 -2.19 12.48
N TYR A 33 -2.07 -2.96 11.42
CA TYR A 33 -3.11 -2.59 10.45
C TYR A 33 -4.50 -2.72 11.05
N GLU A 34 -5.38 -1.82 10.61
CA GLU A 34 -6.81 -1.82 10.90
C GLU A 34 -7.61 -1.93 9.59
N GLU A 35 -8.84 -2.44 9.62
CA GLU A 35 -9.66 -2.58 8.41
C GLU A 35 -9.85 -1.26 7.64
N THR A 36 -9.77 -0.12 8.34
CA THR A 36 -9.83 1.23 7.76
C THR A 36 -8.65 1.58 6.87
N ASP A 37 -7.49 0.94 7.08
CA ASP A 37 -6.27 1.18 6.29
C ASP A 37 -6.39 0.69 4.84
N PHE A 38 -7.37 -0.16 4.54
CA PHE A 38 -7.63 -0.59 3.16
C PHE A 38 -7.82 0.61 2.23
N LYS A 39 -8.57 1.63 2.68
CA LYS A 39 -8.87 2.80 1.86
C LYS A 39 -7.59 3.55 1.49
N LEU A 40 -6.63 3.65 2.43
CA LEU A 40 -5.35 4.30 2.19
C LEU A 40 -4.51 3.49 1.19
N LEU A 41 -4.37 2.19 1.40
CA LEU A 41 -3.61 1.31 0.49
C LEU A 41 -4.21 1.27 -0.92
N GLU A 42 -5.55 1.28 -1.03
CA GLU A 42 -6.25 1.34 -2.32
C GLU A 42 -6.02 2.68 -3.01
N THR A 43 -6.05 3.80 -2.28
CA THR A 43 -5.70 5.12 -2.84
C THR A 43 -4.27 5.14 -3.37
N TRP A 44 -3.29 4.63 -2.60
CA TRP A 44 -1.90 4.58 -3.07
C TRP A 44 -1.70 3.67 -4.28
N LEU A 45 -2.43 2.55 -4.35
CA LEU A 45 -2.44 1.70 -5.54
C LEU A 45 -2.90 2.49 -6.77
N MET A 46 -3.99 3.25 -6.65
CA MET A 46 -4.54 3.99 -7.80
C MET A 46 -3.69 5.21 -8.20
N GLU A 47 -3.09 5.90 -7.23
CA GLU A 47 -2.44 7.19 -7.45
C GLU A 47 -0.92 7.12 -7.63
N HIS A 48 -0.26 6.11 -7.05
CA HIS A 48 1.22 6.08 -6.98
C HIS A 48 1.86 4.82 -7.58
N VAL A 49 1.06 3.84 -8.00
CA VAL A 49 1.58 2.62 -8.63
C VAL A 49 1.54 2.77 -10.14
N HIS A 50 2.73 3.00 -10.71
CA HIS A 50 2.93 3.06 -12.15
C HIS A 50 3.97 2.02 -12.59
N GLY A 51 3.55 1.11 -13.46
CA GLY A 51 4.39 0.01 -13.95
C GLY A 51 4.47 -1.19 -13.00
N TRP A 52 5.01 -2.28 -13.52
CA TRP A 52 5.03 -3.58 -12.85
C TRP A 52 5.87 -3.59 -11.56
N GLY A 53 7.01 -2.90 -11.53
CA GLY A 53 7.89 -2.88 -10.35
C GLY A 53 7.24 -2.22 -9.13
N ALA A 54 6.49 -1.13 -9.31
CA ALA A 54 5.71 -0.52 -8.23
C ALA A 54 4.55 -1.41 -7.79
N CYS A 55 3.92 -2.11 -8.76
CA CYS A 55 2.80 -2.99 -8.50
C CYS A 55 3.24 -4.18 -7.65
N ASP A 56 4.33 -4.85 -8.05
CA ASP A 56 4.89 -5.98 -7.32
C ASP A 56 5.29 -5.58 -5.90
N ASP A 57 5.94 -4.42 -5.72
CA ASP A 57 6.37 -3.95 -4.40
C ASP A 57 5.18 -3.78 -3.45
N LEU A 58 4.17 -2.98 -3.82
CA LEU A 58 3.00 -2.74 -2.96
C LEU A 58 2.14 -4.01 -2.78
N CYS A 59 1.78 -4.66 -3.88
CA CYS A 59 0.78 -5.73 -3.91
C CYS A 59 1.27 -7.02 -3.27
N THR A 60 2.55 -7.36 -3.40
CA THR A 60 3.10 -8.58 -2.79
C THR A 60 3.51 -8.39 -1.33
N HIS A 61 3.75 -7.15 -0.89
CA HIS A 61 4.12 -6.82 0.49
C HIS A 61 2.97 -6.20 1.27
N ALA A 62 2.89 -4.86 1.33
CA ALA A 62 2.02 -4.16 2.26
C ALA A 62 0.53 -4.48 2.04
N LEU A 63 0.07 -4.39 0.79
CA LEU A 63 -1.31 -4.70 0.42
C LEU A 63 -1.59 -6.21 0.47
N GLY A 64 -0.64 -7.05 0.06
CA GLY A 64 -0.75 -8.50 0.18
C GLY A 64 -0.91 -8.96 1.64
N ALA A 65 -0.08 -8.42 2.54
CA ALA A 65 -0.17 -8.67 3.98
C ALA A 65 -1.47 -8.15 4.59
N PHE A 66 -1.99 -7.02 4.10
CA PHE A 66 -3.30 -6.52 4.49
C PHE A 66 -4.41 -7.50 4.10
N ILE A 67 -4.44 -7.93 2.83
CA ILE A 67 -5.45 -8.86 2.32
C ILE A 67 -5.38 -10.21 3.04
N TYR A 68 -4.18 -10.69 3.38
CA TYR A 68 -4.01 -11.92 4.16
C TYR A 68 -4.64 -11.81 5.55
N GLN A 69 -4.45 -10.69 6.25
CA GLN A 69 -5.03 -10.44 7.57
C GLN A 69 -6.53 -10.17 7.53
N PHE A 70 -7.00 -9.47 6.49
CA PHE A 70 -8.40 -9.06 6.33
C PHE A 70 -8.99 -9.62 5.03
N HIS A 71 -9.05 -10.94 4.91
CA HIS A 71 -9.50 -11.66 3.69
C HIS A 71 -10.88 -11.24 3.16
N ARG A 72 -11.74 -10.64 3.99
CA ARG A 72 -13.03 -10.07 3.57
C ARG A 72 -12.91 -8.97 2.51
N PHE A 73 -11.72 -8.39 2.30
CA PHE A 73 -11.47 -7.35 1.31
C PHE A 73 -11.13 -7.90 -0.09
N ILE A 74 -10.90 -9.21 -0.26
CA ILE A 74 -10.65 -9.84 -1.57
C ILE A 74 -11.70 -9.46 -2.63
N PRO A 75 -13.01 -9.42 -2.35
CA PRO A 75 -13.99 -9.01 -3.36
C PRO A 75 -13.80 -7.57 -3.88
N LYS A 76 -13.14 -6.69 -3.11
CA LYS A 76 -12.83 -5.33 -3.56
C LYS A 76 -11.71 -5.30 -4.58
N THR A 77 -10.68 -6.15 -4.41
CA THR A 77 -9.53 -6.21 -5.33
C THR A 77 -9.91 -6.72 -6.72
N ARG A 78 -10.96 -7.54 -6.81
CA ARG A 78 -11.51 -8.04 -8.09
C ARG A 78 -12.18 -6.96 -8.95
N ARG A 79 -12.40 -5.76 -8.42
CA ARG A 79 -13.01 -4.64 -9.15
C ARG A 79 -11.98 -3.71 -9.79
N TRP A 80 -10.70 -3.92 -9.53
CA TRP A 80 -9.64 -3.14 -10.17
C TRP A 80 -9.53 -3.58 -11.64
N THR A 81 -9.54 -2.61 -12.55
CA THR A 81 -9.48 -2.79 -14.01
C THR A 81 -8.36 -1.96 -14.59
#